data_AF-A0AAP0REN7-F1
#
_entry.id   AF-A0AAP0REN7-F1
#
_cell.length_a   1.000
_cell.length_b   1.000
_cell.length_c   1.000
_cell.angle_alpha   90.00
_cell.angle_beta   90.00
_cell.angle_gamma   90.00
#
_symmetry.space_group_name_H-M   'P 1'
#
loop_
_entity.id
_entity.type
_entity.pdbx_description
1 polymer ?
#
loop_
_entity_poly.entity_id
_entity_poly.type
_entity_poly.pdbx_seq_one_letter_code
_entity_poly.pdbx_strand_id
1 'polypeptide(L)'
;MGLSLMLHLPKLDETYSSEYRDLPEPITLPGCVPLHGRDLVDPVQDKKNDFYGVFLQHSKRHRLAAGILVNSFLDLEPGAFKALREEVESEEIAKYVRELIEGEEGKVIRNKMRDLKDAAARVLSQDGSSTESLAEVAQTLMNQKSM
;
A
#
# COMPACT_ATOMS: atom_id res chain seq x y z
N MET A 1 -6.27 -2.16 8.04
CA MET A 1 -5.90 -1.77 9.42
C MET A 1 -5.16 -0.44 9.48
N GLY A 2 -4.05 -0.25 8.73
CA GLY A 2 -3.22 0.96 8.82
C GLY A 2 -3.95 2.30 8.63
N LEU A 3 -4.83 2.41 7.63
CA LEU A 3 -5.62 3.62 7.43
C LEU A 3 -6.58 3.90 8.60
N SER A 4 -7.16 2.85 9.19
CA SER A 4 -8.06 3.00 10.35
C SER A 4 -7.33 3.63 11.54
N LEU A 5 -6.10 3.17 11.83
CA LEU A 5 -5.23 3.80 12.82
C LEU A 5 -4.98 5.27 12.48
N MET A 6 -4.61 5.59 11.25
CA MET A 6 -4.33 6.97 10.82
C MET A 6 -5.54 7.90 10.98
N LEU A 7 -6.76 7.43 10.72
CA LEU A 7 -7.96 8.26 10.85
C LEU A 7 -8.40 8.45 12.31
N HIS A 8 -8.04 7.51 13.19
CA HIS A 8 -8.41 7.52 14.61
C HIS A 8 -7.32 8.02 15.55
N LEU A 9 -6.07 8.09 15.09
CA LEU A 9 -4.93 8.55 15.88
C LEU A 9 -5.15 9.91 16.58
N PRO A 10 -5.79 10.93 15.98
CA PRO A 10 -6.01 12.20 16.66
C PRO A 10 -6.93 12.05 17.88
N LYS A 11 -7.96 11.21 17.77
CA LYS A 11 -8.87 10.91 18.88
C LYS A 11 -8.18 10.07 19.96
N LEU A 12 -7.32 9.13 19.56
CA LEU A 12 -6.50 8.35 20.51
C LEU A 12 -5.53 9.24 21.28
N ASP A 13 -4.91 10.22 20.62
CA ASP A 13 -4.01 11.19 21.24
C ASP A 13 -4.73 12.05 22.28
N GLU A 14 -5.93 12.53 21.97
CA GLU A 14 -6.78 13.25 22.92
C GLU A 14 -7.25 12.39 24.09
N THR A 15 -7.50 11.10 23.85
CA THR A 15 -8.04 10.17 24.86
C THR A 15 -6.96 9.70 25.84
N TYR A 16 -5.75 9.44 25.37
CA TYR A 16 -4.68 8.85 26.17
C TYR A 16 -3.50 9.81 26.28
N SER A 17 -3.23 10.30 27.49
CA SER A 17 -2.02 11.09 27.76
C SER A 17 -0.76 10.22 27.93
N SER A 18 -0.92 8.94 28.28
CA SER A 18 0.17 7.97 28.43
C SER A 18 0.67 7.43 27.08
N GLU A 19 1.83 6.78 27.10
CA GLU A 19 2.33 6.02 25.93
C GLU A 19 1.38 4.86 25.60
N TYR A 20 1.17 4.59 24.32
CA TYR A 20 0.26 3.52 23.91
C TYR A 20 0.78 2.14 24.35
N ARG A 21 2.10 1.91 24.29
CA ARG A 21 2.73 0.64 24.70
C ARG A 21 2.52 0.25 26.16
N ASP A 22 2.22 1.24 27.00
CA ASP A 22 2.03 1.07 28.44
C ASP A 22 0.54 0.91 28.80
N LEU A 23 -0.37 0.96 27.82
CA LEU A 23 -1.80 0.77 28.07
C LEU A 23 -2.09 -0.67 28.53
N PRO A 24 -2.87 -0.84 29.61
CA PRO A 24 -3.21 -2.17 30.12
C PRO A 24 -4.23 -2.88 29.22
N GLU A 25 -5.13 -2.11 28.59
CA GLU A 25 -6.19 -2.61 27.73
C GLU A 25 -5.85 -2.39 26.25
N PRO A 26 -6.19 -3.34 25.36
CA PRO A 26 -6.02 -3.18 23.92
C PRO A 26 -6.83 -2.02 23.34
N ILE A 27 -6.27 -1.36 22.34
CA ILE A 27 -6.95 -0.35 21.53
C ILE A 27 -7.87 -1.05 20.53
N THR A 28 -9.13 -0.64 20.50
CA THR A 28 -10.12 -1.12 19.54
C THR A 28 -10.36 -0.07 18.48
N LEU A 29 -10.01 -0.40 17.23
CA LEU A 29 -10.32 0.40 16.06
C LEU A 29 -11.57 -0.16 15.35
N PRO A 30 -12.43 0.67 14.74
CA PRO A 30 -13.60 0.19 14.01
C PRO A 30 -13.23 -0.89 12.98
N GLY A 31 -13.91 -2.03 13.07
CA GLY A 31 -13.74 -3.16 12.14
C GLY A 31 -12.40 -3.91 12.25
N CYS A 32 -11.52 -3.54 13.16
CA CYS A 32 -10.22 -4.20 13.34
C CYS A 32 -10.24 -5.12 14.57
N VAL A 33 -9.32 -6.08 14.60
CA VAL A 33 -9.01 -6.83 15.83
C VAL A 33 -8.42 -5.87 16.88
N PRO A 34 -8.66 -6.09 18.19
CA PRO A 34 -8.03 -5.29 19.23
C PRO A 34 -6.50 -5.40 19.18
N LEU A 35 -5.82 -4.26 19.35
CA LEU A 35 -4.35 -4.15 19.24
C LEU A 35 -3.76 -3.71 20.57
N HIS A 36 -2.76 -4.41 21.09
CA HIS A 36 -1.99 -3.86 22.20
C HIS A 36 -1.19 -2.66 21.68
N GLY A 37 -1.06 -1.61 22.47
CA GLY A 37 -0.39 -0.40 21.99
C GLY A 37 1.08 -0.61 21.60
N ARG A 38 1.75 -1.62 22.17
CA ARG A 38 3.12 -2.02 21.80
C ARG A 38 3.23 -2.62 20.39
N ASP A 39 2.11 -3.07 19.82
CA ASP A 39 2.05 -3.68 18.49
C ASP A 39 1.70 -2.63 17.41
N LEU A 40 1.54 -1.35 17.78
CA LEU A 40 1.34 -0.25 16.83
C LEU A 40 2.64 0.11 16.09
N VAL A 41 2.52 0.91 15.04
CA VAL A 41 3.65 1.36 14.21
C VAL A 41 4.68 2.15 15.01
N ASP A 42 5.96 2.02 14.68
CA ASP A 42 7.08 2.63 15.40
C ASP A 42 6.92 4.14 15.68
N PRO A 43 6.41 4.99 14.76
CA PRO A 43 6.28 6.42 15.03
C PRO A 43 5.35 6.78 16.19
N VAL A 44 4.48 5.86 16.63
CA VAL A 44 3.56 6.11 17.75
C VAL A 44 4.00 5.49 19.07
N GLN A 45 5.15 4.82 19.10
CA GLN A 45 5.66 4.16 20.31
C GLN A 45 6.31 5.12 21.33
N ASP A 46 6.60 6.35 20.91
CA ASP A 46 7.15 7.41 21.76
C ASP A 46 6.53 8.75 21.40
N LYS A 47 5.60 9.23 22.22
CA LYS A 47 4.89 10.50 22.00
C LYS A 47 5.78 11.73 22.15
N LYS A 48 6.95 11.60 22.78
CA LYS A 48 7.90 12.71 22.96
C LYS A 48 8.85 12.86 21.78
N ASN A 49 8.89 11.87 20.90
CA ASN A 49 9.71 11.89 19.70
C ASN A 49 9.16 12.91 18.68
N ASP A 50 10.04 13.68 18.06
CA ASP A 50 9.69 14.62 16.99
C ASP A 50 8.93 13.95 15.83
N PHE A 51 9.24 12.68 15.54
CA PHE A 51 8.53 11.91 14.51
C PHE A 51 7.05 11.67 14.84
N TYR A 52 6.69 11.57 16.13
CA TYR A 52 5.29 11.42 16.54
C TYR A 52 4.47 12.65 16.14
N GLY A 53 4.98 13.85 16.42
CA GLY A 53 4.29 15.10 16.10
C GLY A 53 4.05 15.25 14.59
N VAL A 54 5.05 14.91 13.77
CA VAL A 54 4.92 14.90 12.31
C VAL A 54 3.87 13.88 11.87
N PHE A 55 3.91 12.67 12.42
CA PHE A 55 3.00 11.59 12.07
C PHE A 55 1.53 11.92 12.45
N LEU A 56 1.31 12.43 13.66
CA LEU A 56 0.02 12.92 14.15
C LEU A 56 -0.53 14.06 13.28
N GLN A 57 0.32 15.00 12.88
CA GLN A 57 -0.08 16.11 12.03
C GLN A 57 -0.49 15.64 10.62
N HIS A 58 0.21 14.67 10.05
CA HIS A 58 -0.22 14.04 8.80
C HIS A 58 -1.56 13.34 8.97
N SER A 59 -1.74 12.56 10.04
CA SER A 59 -3.00 11.91 10.38
C SER A 59 -4.19 12.91 10.41
N LYS A 60 -4.06 14.06 11.08
CA LYS A 60 -5.08 15.13 11.13
C LYS A 60 -5.50 15.64 9.74
N ARG A 61 -4.60 15.60 8.75
CA ARG A 61 -4.85 16.09 7.39
C ARG A 61 -5.48 15.06 6.45
N HIS A 62 -5.53 13.77 6.80
CA HIS A 62 -6.10 12.75 5.92
C HIS A 62 -7.58 13.02 5.60
N ARG A 63 -8.32 13.59 6.55
CA ARG A 63 -9.73 13.99 6.35
C ARG A 63 -9.93 15.17 5.39
N LEU A 64 -8.85 15.86 4.98
CA LEU A 64 -8.91 16.93 3.97
C LEU A 64 -8.78 16.38 2.55
N ALA A 65 -8.39 15.11 2.38
CA ALA A 65 -8.28 14.51 1.07
C ALA A 65 -9.67 14.26 0.46
N ALA A 66 -9.82 14.52 -0.83
CA ALA A 66 -11.04 14.19 -1.57
C ALA A 66 -11.30 12.67 -1.64
N GLY A 67 -10.24 11.87 -1.53
CA GLY A 67 -10.29 10.42 -1.47
C GLY A 67 -8.93 9.84 -1.10
N ILE A 68 -8.93 8.63 -0.53
CA ILE A 68 -7.73 7.90 -0.14
C ILE A 68 -7.73 6.55 -0.84
N LEU A 69 -6.75 6.32 -1.70
CA LEU A 69 -6.52 5.00 -2.30
C LEU A 69 -5.72 4.15 -1.33
N VAL A 70 -6.27 2.99 -0.96
CA VAL A 70 -5.59 2.00 -0.13
C VAL A 70 -5.26 0.79 -0.99
N ASN A 71 -3.99 0.42 -1.03
CA ASN A 71 -3.56 -0.81 -1.70
C ASN A 71 -3.86 -2.03 -0.82
N SER A 72 -5.13 -2.40 -0.76
CA SER A 72 -5.69 -3.55 -0.03
C SER A 72 -6.94 -4.05 -0.79
N PHE A 73 -7.54 -5.15 -0.35
CA PHE A 73 -8.76 -5.70 -0.94
C PHE A 73 -9.70 -6.25 0.13
N LEU A 74 -10.99 -6.36 -0.18
CA LEU A 74 -12.04 -6.71 0.77
C LEU A 74 -11.75 -8.00 1.53
N ASP A 75 -11.34 -9.05 0.82
CA ASP A 75 -11.09 -10.37 1.43
C ASP A 75 -9.89 -10.37 2.40
N LEU A 76 -8.97 -9.40 2.28
CA LEU A 76 -7.82 -9.29 3.17
C LEU A 76 -8.18 -8.64 4.50
N GLU A 77 -9.02 -7.60 4.48
CA GLU A 77 -9.34 -6.80 5.66
C GLU A 77 -10.85 -6.46 5.73
N PRO A 78 -11.75 -7.47 5.78
CA PRO A 78 -13.18 -7.26 5.56
C PRO A 78 -13.83 -6.36 6.61
N GLY A 79 -13.45 -6.51 7.87
CA GLY A 79 -13.97 -5.69 8.96
C GLY A 79 -13.55 -4.22 8.83
N ALA A 80 -12.25 -3.96 8.62
CA ALA A 80 -11.72 -2.61 8.46
C ALA A 80 -12.30 -1.93 7.22
N PHE A 81 -12.42 -2.66 6.11
CA PHE A 81 -13.02 -2.15 4.88
C PHE A 81 -14.48 -1.74 5.10
N LYS A 82 -15.27 -2.59 5.75
CA LYS A 82 -16.68 -2.29 6.05
C LYS A 82 -16.82 -1.05 6.93
N ALA A 83 -16.05 -0.98 8.03
CA ALA A 83 -16.10 0.17 8.93
C ALA A 83 -15.70 1.47 8.24
N LEU A 84 -14.62 1.47 7.44
CA LEU A 84 -14.19 2.64 6.68
C LEU A 84 -15.23 3.08 5.64
N ARG A 85 -15.94 2.14 5.00
CA ARG A 85 -17.01 2.48 4.05
C ARG A 85 -18.21 3.12 4.75
N GLU A 86 -18.57 2.66 5.93
CA GLU A 86 -19.67 3.23 6.72
C GLU A 86 -19.35 4.64 7.25
N GLU A 87 -18.06 4.97 7.42
CA GLU A 87 -17.61 6.31 7.83
C GLU A 87 -17.51 7.33 6.66
N VAL A 88 -17.55 6.88 5.40
CA VAL A 88 -17.33 7.72 4.21
C VAL A 88 -18.57 7.69 3.31
N GLU A 89 -19.35 8.77 3.34
CA GLU A 89 -20.48 8.97 2.43
C GLU A 89 -20.01 9.56 1.08
N SER A 90 -19.50 8.72 0.17
CA SER A 90 -19.25 9.15 -1.22
C SER A 90 -19.48 8.02 -2.21
N GLU A 91 -20.76 7.78 -2.52
CA GLU A 91 -21.19 6.71 -3.42
C GLU A 91 -20.68 6.90 -4.86
N GLU A 92 -20.49 8.15 -5.30
CA GLU A 92 -20.00 8.46 -6.64
C GLU A 92 -18.53 8.08 -6.82
N ILE A 93 -17.64 8.48 -5.90
CA ILE A 93 -16.21 8.13 -5.97
C ILE A 93 -16.04 6.62 -5.84
N ALA A 94 -16.80 5.97 -4.94
CA ALA A 94 -16.79 4.53 -4.78
C ALA A 94 -17.23 3.78 -6.05
N LYS A 95 -18.14 4.35 -6.84
CA LYS A 95 -18.54 3.77 -8.14
C LYS A 95 -17.40 3.85 -9.16
N TYR A 96 -16.75 5.00 -9.32
CA TYR A 96 -15.64 5.16 -10.26
C TYR A 96 -14.44 4.27 -9.91
N VAL A 97 -14.09 4.18 -8.62
CA VAL A 97 -12.99 3.30 -8.17
C VAL A 97 -13.32 1.82 -8.42
N ARG A 98 -14.56 1.38 -8.17
CA ARG A 98 -14.99 0.01 -8.49
C ARG A 98 -14.92 -0.27 -9.98
N GLU A 99 -15.39 0.64 -10.84
CA GLU A 99 -15.28 0.45 -12.29
C GLU A 99 -13.81 0.35 -12.73
N LEU A 100 -12.91 1.15 -12.17
CA LEU A 100 -11.48 1.09 -12.50
C LEU A 100 -10.82 -0.23 -12.04
N ILE A 101 -11.21 -0.75 -10.87
CA ILE A 101 -10.61 -1.96 -10.29
C ILE A 101 -11.26 -3.23 -10.83
N GLU A 102 -12.58 -3.30 -10.85
CA GLU A 102 -13.35 -4.52 -11.17
C GLU A 102 -13.97 -4.49 -12.57
N GLY A 103 -14.12 -3.30 -13.16
CA GLY A 103 -14.75 -3.12 -14.47
C GLY A 103 -13.94 -3.71 -15.62
N GLU A 104 -14.63 -3.92 -16.74
CA GLU A 104 -14.07 -4.58 -17.91
C GLU A 104 -12.90 -3.80 -18.52
N GLU A 105 -12.96 -2.46 -18.52
CA GLU A 105 -11.86 -1.61 -18.97
C GLU A 105 -10.59 -1.83 -18.13
N GLY A 106 -10.74 -1.88 -16.80
CA GLY A 106 -9.65 -2.19 -15.87
C GLY A 106 -9.05 -3.57 -16.10
N LYS A 107 -9.89 -4.59 -16.36
CA LYS A 107 -9.44 -5.95 -16.69
C LYS A 107 -8.65 -6.00 -18.00
N VAL A 108 -9.11 -5.30 -19.04
CA VAL A 108 -8.41 -5.23 -20.33
C VAL A 108 -7.00 -4.65 -20.15
N ILE A 109 -6.86 -3.55 -19.41
CA ILE A 109 -5.56 -2.92 -19.15
C ILE A 109 -4.63 -3.89 -18.38
N ARG A 110 -5.12 -4.55 -17.33
CA ARG A 110 -4.32 -5.53 -16.56
C ARG A 110 -3.89 -6.73 -17.39
N ASN A 111 -4.76 -7.26 -18.24
CA ASN A 111 -4.42 -8.37 -19.13
C ASN A 111 -3.31 -7.96 -20.11
N LYS A 112 -3.44 -6.79 -20.77
CA LYS A 112 -2.37 -6.26 -21.63
C LYS A 112 -1.05 -6.07 -20.89
N MET A 113 -1.10 -5.57 -19.65
CA MET A 113 0.11 -5.39 -18.83
C MET A 113 0.77 -6.72 -18.47
N ARG A 114 -0.02 -7.77 -18.21
CA ARG A 114 0.50 -9.13 -18.00
C ARG A 114 1.16 -9.67 -19.28
N ASP A 115 0.51 -9.52 -20.42
CA ASP A 115 1.06 -10.01 -21.70
C ASP A 115 2.39 -9.31 -22.03
N LEU A 116 2.47 -7.99 -21.79
CA LEU A 116 3.71 -7.21 -21.93
C LEU A 116 4.80 -7.69 -20.96
N LYS A 117 4.44 -7.94 -19.70
CA LYS A 117 5.37 -8.49 -18.70
C LYS A 117 5.93 -9.85 -19.14
N ASP A 118 5.07 -10.74 -19.64
CA ASP A 118 5.46 -12.09 -20.07
C ASP A 118 6.29 -12.05 -21.37
N ALA A 119 6.00 -11.11 -22.27
CA ALA A 119 6.82 -10.87 -23.46
C ALA A 119 8.23 -10.36 -23.09
N ALA A 120 8.32 -9.37 -22.19
CA ALA A 120 9.60 -8.85 -21.71
C ALA A 120 10.43 -9.92 -21.01
N ALA A 121 9.81 -10.75 -20.16
CA ALA A 121 10.49 -11.86 -19.49
C ALA A 121 11.08 -12.89 -20.48
N ARG A 122 10.38 -13.18 -21.57
CA ARG A 122 10.88 -14.09 -22.63
C ARG A 122 12.08 -13.53 -23.37
N VAL A 123 12.04 -12.25 -23.76
CA VAL A 123 13.14 -11.60 -24.49
C VAL A 123 14.42 -11.52 -23.65
N LEU A 124 14.27 -11.35 -22.32
CA LEU A 124 15.39 -11.27 -21.37
C LEU A 124 15.84 -12.63 -20.83
N SER A 125 15.26 -13.74 -21.28
CA SER A 125 15.66 -15.08 -20.84
C SER A 125 17.04 -15.47 -21.39
N GLN A 126 17.64 -16.54 -20.86
CA GLN A 126 18.96 -17.01 -21.29
C GLN A 126 18.99 -17.37 -22.79
N ASP A 127 17.89 -17.95 -23.29
CA ASP A 127 17.69 -18.28 -24.71
C ASP A 127 16.89 -17.17 -25.44
N GLY A 128 16.82 -15.98 -24.84
CA GLY A 128 16.09 -14.85 -25.38
C GLY A 128 16.88 -14.13 -26.46
N SER A 129 16.18 -13.59 -27.46
CA SER A 129 16.81 -12.89 -28.59
C SER A 129 17.72 -11.73 -28.19
N SER A 130 17.43 -11.05 -27.06
CA SER A 130 18.29 -10.01 -26.51
C SER A 130 19.62 -10.58 -26.00
N THR A 131 19.58 -11.76 -25.38
CA THR A 131 20.76 -12.45 -24.84
C THR A 131 21.60 -13.03 -25.95
N GLU A 132 20.96 -13.62 -26.98
CA GLU A 132 21.64 -14.10 -28.19
C GLU A 132 22.34 -12.97 -28.95
N SER A 133 21.64 -11.86 -29.19
CA SER A 133 22.21 -10.69 -29.87
C SER A 133 23.42 -10.13 -29.11
N LEU A 134 23.35 -10.10 -27.77
CA LEU A 134 24.46 -9.64 -26.94
C LEU A 134 25.64 -10.62 -26.97
N ALA A 135 25.37 -11.93 -26.99
CA ALA A 135 26.38 -12.97 -27.10
C ALA A 135 27.13 -12.90 -28.45
N GLU A 136 26.43 -12.66 -29.56
CA GLU A 136 27.06 -12.47 -30.88
C GLU A 136 28.01 -11.27 -30.91
N VAL A 137 27.60 -10.14 -30.33
CA VAL A 137 28.47 -8.94 -30.23
C VAL A 137 29.70 -9.24 -29.37
N ALA A 138 29.52 -9.91 -28.22
CA ALA A 138 30.61 -10.29 -27.34
C ALA A 138 31.62 -11.22 -28.04
N GLN A 139 31.12 -12.20 -28.81
CA GLN A 139 31.94 -13.11 -29.59
C GLN A 139 32.76 -12.37 -30.65
N THR A 140 32.14 -11.42 -31.35
CA THR A 140 32.80 -10.59 -32.37
C THR A 140 33.96 -9.79 -31.78
N LEU A 141 33.76 -9.18 -30.61
CA LEU A 141 34.80 -8.43 -29.90
C LEU A 141 35.95 -9.31 -29.43
N MET A 142 35.66 -10.52 -28.94
CA MET A 142 36.71 -11.47 -28.54
C MET A 142 37.55 -11.94 -29.73
N ASN A 143 36.91 -12.15 -30.88
CA ASN A 143 37.59 -12.56 -32.11
C ASN A 143 38.47 -11.43 -32.67
N GLN A 144 38.03 -10.16 -32.57
CA GLN A 144 38.84 -9.01 -32.97
C GLN A 144 40.07 -8.76 -32.08
N LYS A 145 40.04 -9.22 -30.81
CA LYS A 145 41.14 -9.03 -29.86
C LYS A 145 42.26 -10.08 -29.99
N SER A 146 42.05 -11.14 -30.78
CA SER A 146 43.00 -12.24 -31.02
C SER A 146 43.71 -12.16 -32.38
N MET A 147 43.47 -11.11 -33.17
CA MET A 147 44.28 -10.71 -34.34
C MET A 147 45.21 -9.56 -33.96
#